data_AF-A0A354BJK6-F1
#
_entry.id   AF-A0A354BJK6-F1
#
_cell.length_a   1.000
_cell.length_b   1.000
_cell.length_c   1.000
_cell.angle_alpha   90.00
_cell.angle_beta   90.00
_cell.angle_gamma   90.00
#
_symmetry.space_group_name_H-M   'P 1'
#
loop_
_entity.id
_entity.type
_entity.pdbx_description
1 polymer ?
#
loop_
_entity_poly.entity_id
_entity_poly.type
_entity_poly.pdbx_seq_one_letter_code
_entity_poly.pdbx_strand_id
1 'polypeptide(L)'
;MLESGAVSLRWRGWNQIDHWRTSIRDAAIRSVHQPALGVVLGMIIGERGYLEQELQDWFMATGTVHLLSISGSHLGLVAAVAYWIVRCLIVRMPTMFILTITRRLIISQLAILFTWPAVALYALLAGAELATVRSLVMITMAMVAVWLGHDRHLNHTMAVAVLLIVCHDPRAIFDISFQLSFLSVFVMIRMIGFVDAWNKDPTKSAQGWMSRATLSGAKALSFSAVLTVTTFPLVAFYFNQVPWLGVLTNLAAIPFTGFILVPFGLGMAIWTMMTGAEVLAWGPGLEYVFTWLVTGVRWCATIPGAQWAVAAPSIPAMMLFYAGAVVA
;
A
#
# COMPACT_ATOMS: atom_id res chain seq x y z
N MET A 1 2.59 34.77 30.20
CA MET A 1 3.63 34.19 31.08
C MET A 1 3.35 32.69 31.12
N LEU A 2 3.92 31.87 30.24
CA LEU A 2 5.32 31.42 30.32
C LEU A 2 5.94 31.34 28.93
N GLU A 3 6.81 32.31 28.65
CA GLU A 3 7.94 32.11 27.75
C GLU A 3 8.86 31.07 28.40
N SER A 4 8.95 29.89 27.80
CA SER A 4 10.16 29.07 27.91
C SER A 4 10.31 28.30 26.60
N GLY A 5 11.08 28.90 25.70
CA GLY A 5 11.39 28.45 24.34
C GLY A 5 12.24 27.18 24.24
N ALA A 6 11.82 26.12 24.91
CA ALA A 6 12.31 24.78 24.67
C ALA A 6 11.16 23.92 24.16
N VAL A 7 10.74 24.14 22.91
CA VAL A 7 9.94 23.16 22.18
C VAL A 7 10.74 21.86 22.24
N SER A 8 10.27 20.88 23.02
CA SER A 8 10.97 19.60 23.17
C SER A 8 11.25 19.03 21.78
N LEU A 9 12.37 18.33 21.59
CA LEU A 9 12.75 17.80 20.28
C LEU A 9 11.61 17.03 19.60
N ARG A 10 10.76 16.36 20.40
CA ARG A 10 9.57 15.65 19.94
C ARG A 10 8.54 16.62 19.33
N TRP A 11 8.22 17.72 20.00
CA TRP A 11 7.29 18.75 19.50
C TRP A 11 7.81 19.44 18.24
N ARG A 12 9.13 19.64 18.09
CA ARG A 12 9.71 20.18 16.85
C ARG A 12 9.52 19.23 15.67
N GLY A 13 9.70 17.93 15.87
CA GLY A 13 9.49 16.92 14.83
C GLY A 13 8.04 16.83 14.37
N TRP A 14 7.08 16.81 15.31
CA TRP A 14 5.65 16.81 14.98
C TRP A 14 5.24 18.08 14.24
N ASN A 15 5.66 19.26 14.71
CA ASN A 15 5.38 20.52 14.03
C ASN A 15 5.96 20.57 12.61
N GLN A 16 7.13 19.95 12.38
CA GLN A 16 7.73 19.90 11.05
C GLN A 16 6.92 19.01 10.08
N ILE A 17 6.44 17.85 10.55
CA ILE A 17 5.60 16.96 9.75
C ILE A 17 4.28 17.64 9.41
N ASP A 18 3.65 18.31 10.38
CA ASP A 18 2.41 19.06 10.13
C ASP A 18 2.62 20.24 9.19
N HIS A 19 3.77 20.92 9.29
CA HIS A 19 4.13 21.98 8.34
C HIS A 19 4.30 21.43 6.92
N TRP A 20 4.99 20.29 6.76
CA TRP A 20 5.11 19.63 5.47
C TRP A 20 3.76 19.18 4.90
N ARG A 21 2.91 18.56 5.73
CA ARG A 21 1.54 18.17 5.34
C ARG A 21 0.74 19.38 4.86
N THR A 22 0.83 20.49 5.59
CA THR A 22 0.15 21.74 5.25
C THR A 22 0.68 22.34 3.94
N SER A 23 2.00 22.38 3.77
CA SER A 23 2.63 22.87 2.54
C SER A 23 2.24 22.02 1.32
N ILE A 24 2.24 20.69 1.44
CA ILE A 24 1.80 19.78 0.38
C ILE A 24 0.32 20.01 0.05
N ARG A 25 -0.53 20.14 1.08
CA ARG A 25 -1.97 20.40 0.90
C ARG A 25 -2.19 21.72 0.17
N ASP A 26 -1.60 22.80 0.64
CA ASP A 26 -1.80 24.13 0.07
C ASP A 26 -1.28 24.21 -1.37
N ALA A 27 -0.14 23.57 -1.64
CA ALA A 27 0.39 23.43 -3.00
C ALA A 27 -0.56 22.63 -3.89
N ALA A 28 -1.13 21.52 -3.40
CA ALA A 28 -2.09 20.72 -4.15
C ALA A 28 -3.39 21.49 -4.45
N ILE A 29 -3.94 22.22 -3.49
CA ILE A 29 -5.15 23.05 -3.66
C ILE A 29 -4.96 24.11 -4.76
N ARG A 30 -3.76 24.68 -4.87
CA ARG A 30 -3.45 25.69 -5.90
C ARG A 30 -3.13 25.09 -7.27
N SER A 31 -2.89 23.78 -7.34
CA SER A 31 -2.33 23.12 -8.53
C SER A 31 -3.27 22.11 -9.20
N VAL A 32 -4.25 21.58 -8.45
CA VAL A 32 -5.13 20.49 -8.86
C VAL A 32 -6.57 20.83 -8.50
N HIS A 33 -7.50 20.55 -9.40
CA HIS A 33 -8.93 20.80 -9.19
C HIS A 33 -9.70 19.52 -8.85
N GLN A 34 -10.94 19.69 -8.36
CA GLN A 34 -11.85 18.57 -8.18
C GLN A 34 -12.25 17.97 -9.54
N PRO A 35 -12.48 16.64 -9.61
CA PRO A 35 -12.50 15.66 -8.52
C PRO A 35 -11.12 15.05 -8.17
N ALA A 36 -10.06 15.38 -8.91
CA ALA A 36 -8.73 14.79 -8.71
C ALA A 36 -8.08 15.21 -7.39
N LEU A 37 -8.32 16.44 -6.93
CA LEU A 37 -7.77 17.00 -5.69
C LEU A 37 -8.01 16.08 -4.48
N GLY A 38 -9.25 15.64 -4.26
CA GLY A 38 -9.58 14.79 -3.12
C GLY A 38 -8.84 13.46 -3.13
N VAL A 39 -8.67 12.85 -4.31
CA VAL A 39 -7.93 11.59 -4.48
C VAL A 39 -6.43 11.80 -4.25
N VAL A 40 -5.86 12.89 -4.78
CA VAL A 40 -4.45 13.27 -4.58
C VAL A 40 -4.13 13.42 -3.09
N LEU A 41 -4.93 14.21 -2.37
CA LEU A 41 -4.73 14.46 -0.94
C LEU A 41 -4.95 13.20 -0.09
N GLY A 42 -5.96 12.39 -0.41
CA GLY A 42 -6.22 11.11 0.26
C GLY A 42 -5.07 10.10 0.06
N MET A 43 -4.48 10.02 -1.13
CA MET A 43 -3.43 9.05 -1.45
C MET A 43 -2.03 9.48 -0.98
N ILE A 44 -1.71 10.79 -0.97
CA ILE A 44 -0.37 11.28 -0.63
C ILE A 44 -0.23 11.57 0.86
N ILE A 45 -1.19 12.27 1.45
CA ILE A 45 -1.13 12.72 2.85
C ILE A 45 -2.26 12.15 3.72
N GLY A 46 -3.11 11.26 3.19
CA GLY A 46 -4.19 10.63 3.96
C GLY A 46 -5.37 11.57 4.26
N GLU A 47 -5.49 12.71 3.57
CA GLU A 47 -6.49 13.72 3.91
C GLU A 47 -7.77 13.53 3.09
N ARG A 48 -8.83 13.02 3.75
CA ARG A 48 -10.12 12.71 3.13
C ARG A 48 -11.11 13.89 3.10
N GLY A 49 -10.77 15.01 3.75
CA GLY A 49 -11.68 16.16 3.90
C GLY A 49 -12.10 16.81 2.59
N TYR A 50 -11.35 16.60 1.51
CA TYR A 50 -11.61 17.13 0.17
C TYR A 50 -12.30 16.11 -0.75
N LEU A 51 -12.72 14.95 -0.23
CA LEU A 51 -13.27 13.87 -1.04
C LEU A 51 -14.80 13.98 -1.13
N GLU A 52 -15.30 14.28 -2.32
CA GLU A 52 -16.75 14.37 -2.58
C GLU A 52 -17.46 13.03 -2.35
N GLN A 53 -18.70 13.06 -1.85
CA GLN A 53 -19.46 11.85 -1.56
C GLN A 53 -19.72 11.01 -2.81
N GLU A 54 -20.06 11.65 -3.93
CA GLU A 54 -20.29 10.97 -5.21
C GLU A 54 -19.05 10.19 -5.68
N LEU A 55 -17.87 10.77 -5.47
CA LEU A 55 -16.60 10.12 -5.76
C LEU A 55 -16.38 8.91 -4.85
N GLN A 56 -16.67 9.02 -3.55
CA GLN A 56 -16.61 7.87 -2.64
C GLN A 56 -17.53 6.74 -3.07
N ASP A 57 -18.75 7.07 -3.49
CA ASP A 57 -19.74 6.09 -3.93
C ASP A 57 -19.28 5.34 -5.18
N TRP A 58 -18.64 6.01 -6.15
CA TRP A 58 -18.05 5.35 -7.31
C TRP A 58 -16.95 4.36 -6.92
N PHE A 59 -16.05 4.75 -6.02
CA PHE A 59 -14.97 3.87 -5.55
C PHE A 59 -15.50 2.71 -4.68
N MET A 60 -16.59 2.90 -3.94
CA MET A 60 -17.28 1.81 -3.25
C MET A 60 -17.91 0.83 -4.24
N ALA A 61 -18.63 1.34 -5.25
CA ALA A 61 -19.28 0.52 -6.27
C ALA A 61 -18.31 -0.34 -7.09
N THR A 62 -17.08 0.15 -7.29
CA THR A 62 -16.02 -0.60 -8.00
C THR A 62 -15.12 -1.41 -7.06
N GLY A 63 -15.35 -1.41 -5.74
CA GLY A 63 -14.53 -2.14 -4.78
C GLY A 63 -13.10 -1.61 -4.63
N THR A 64 -12.87 -0.37 -5.03
CA THR A 64 -11.56 0.32 -4.99
C THR A 64 -11.48 1.37 -3.89
N VAL A 65 -12.46 1.44 -2.98
CA VAL A 65 -12.50 2.41 -1.87
C VAL A 65 -11.23 2.44 -1.02
N HIS A 66 -10.55 1.30 -0.89
CA HIS A 66 -9.28 1.19 -0.19
C HIS A 66 -8.14 1.99 -0.85
N LEU A 67 -8.25 2.35 -2.13
CA LEU A 67 -7.31 3.19 -2.85
C LEU A 67 -7.42 4.68 -2.48
N LEU A 68 -8.57 5.13 -1.96
CA LEU A 68 -8.79 6.50 -1.51
C LEU A 68 -8.02 6.84 -0.21
N SER A 69 -7.44 5.82 0.41
CA SER A 69 -6.62 5.92 1.61
C SER A 69 -5.29 5.23 1.39
N ILE A 70 -4.32 5.52 2.25
CA ILE A 70 -3.01 4.88 2.21
C ILE A 70 -3.15 3.44 2.71
N SER A 71 -3.35 2.53 1.77
CA SER A 71 -3.43 1.10 2.03
C SER A 71 -2.04 0.50 2.31
N GLY A 72 -2.03 -0.65 2.98
CA GLY A 72 -0.81 -1.42 3.20
C GLY A 72 -0.12 -1.89 1.92
N SER A 73 -0.86 -2.09 0.82
CA SER A 73 -0.27 -2.43 -0.47
C SER A 73 0.50 -1.26 -1.07
N HIS A 74 0.00 -0.03 -0.97
CA HIS A 74 0.76 1.17 -1.39
C HIS A 74 2.02 1.32 -0.56
N LEU A 75 1.91 1.24 0.78
CA LEU A 75 3.06 1.36 1.66
C LEU A 75 4.10 0.24 1.42
N GLY A 76 3.65 -0.99 1.19
CA GLY A 76 4.51 -2.13 0.86
C GLY A 76 5.21 -1.95 -0.49
N LEU A 77 4.52 -1.42 -1.49
CA LEU A 77 5.12 -1.10 -2.78
C LEU A 77 6.15 0.03 -2.67
N VAL A 78 5.83 1.11 -1.93
CA VAL A 78 6.78 2.19 -1.64
C VAL A 78 8.03 1.62 -0.97
N ALA A 79 7.87 0.73 0.01
CA ALA A 79 8.99 0.07 0.67
C ALA A 79 9.83 -0.78 -0.31
N ALA A 80 9.19 -1.56 -1.19
CA ALA A 80 9.87 -2.39 -2.17
C ALA A 80 10.64 -1.56 -3.23
N VAL A 81 10.03 -0.50 -3.74
CA VAL A 81 10.64 0.42 -4.71
C VAL A 81 11.80 1.18 -4.07
N ALA A 82 11.60 1.72 -2.86
CA ALA A 82 12.66 2.41 -2.13
C ALA A 82 13.83 1.46 -1.82
N TYR A 83 13.56 0.24 -1.39
CA TYR A 83 14.59 -0.80 -1.20
C TYR A 83 15.35 -1.10 -2.49
N TRP A 84 14.65 -1.25 -3.61
CA TRP A 84 15.26 -1.52 -4.89
C TRP A 84 16.15 -0.36 -5.37
N ILE A 85 15.67 0.89 -5.29
CA ILE A 85 16.43 2.09 -5.66
C ILE A 85 17.70 2.19 -4.81
N VAL A 86 17.56 2.11 -3.48
CA VAL A 86 18.70 2.18 -2.56
C VAL A 86 19.70 1.07 -2.87
N ARG A 87 19.24 -0.16 -3.08
CA ARG A 87 20.11 -1.28 -3.44
C ARG A 87 20.84 -1.04 -4.76
N CYS A 88 20.16 -0.55 -5.79
CA CYS A 88 20.78 -0.23 -7.08
C CYS A 88 21.83 0.88 -6.96
N LEU A 89 21.58 1.89 -6.12
CA LEU A 89 22.54 2.96 -5.84
C LEU A 89 23.78 2.43 -5.13
N ILE A 90 23.60 1.57 -4.11
CA ILE A 90 24.71 0.95 -3.38
C ILE A 90 25.56 0.08 -4.32
N VAL A 91 24.95 -0.73 -5.18
CA VAL A 91 25.67 -1.61 -6.11
C VAL A 91 26.47 -0.81 -7.17
N ARG A 92 26.04 0.41 -7.50
CA ARG A 92 26.75 1.30 -8.43
C ARG A 92 27.87 2.12 -7.78
N MET A 93 28.06 2.05 -6.46
CA MET A 93 29.15 2.77 -5.78
C MET A 93 30.52 2.17 -6.11
N PRO A 94 31.61 2.95 -5.99
CA PRO A 94 32.96 2.45 -6.26
C PRO A 94 33.29 1.20 -5.46
N THR A 95 33.91 0.21 -6.10
CA THR A 95 34.23 -1.11 -5.53
C THR A 95 34.99 -1.02 -4.21
N MET A 96 35.85 0.00 -4.04
CA MET A 96 36.60 0.25 -2.80
C MET A 96 35.70 0.57 -1.59
N PHE A 97 34.61 1.32 -1.82
CA PHE A 97 33.64 1.66 -0.79
C PHE A 97 32.76 0.45 -0.44
N ILE A 98 32.35 -0.30 -1.46
CA ILE A 98 31.58 -1.56 -1.29
C ILE A 98 32.40 -2.59 -0.52
N LEU A 99 33.68 -2.80 -0.84
CA LEU A 99 34.54 -3.78 -0.16
C LEU A 99 34.76 -3.44 1.33
N THR A 100 34.86 -2.15 1.65
CA THR A 100 35.02 -1.69 3.04
C THR A 100 33.76 -1.92 3.87
N ILE A 101 32.59 -1.66 3.29
CA ILE A 101 31.29 -1.81 3.97
C ILE A 101 30.81 -3.26 4.01
N THR A 102 31.01 -4.01 2.92
CA THR A 102 30.60 -5.42 2.80
C THR A 102 31.33 -6.32 3.80
N ARG A 103 32.50 -5.89 4.29
CA ARG A 103 33.23 -6.57 5.38
C ARG A 103 32.50 -6.60 6.71
N ARG A 104 31.48 -5.74 6.90
CA ARG A 104 30.71 -5.62 8.15
C ARG A 104 29.19 -5.79 7.97
N LEU A 105 28.64 -5.41 6.82
CA LEU A 105 27.19 -5.47 6.56
C LEU A 105 26.92 -6.01 5.16
N ILE A 106 25.90 -6.86 5.03
CA ILE A 106 25.43 -7.34 3.73
C ILE A 106 24.72 -6.18 3.01
N ILE A 107 24.81 -6.10 1.68
CA ILE A 107 24.16 -5.05 0.86
C ILE A 107 22.67 -4.89 1.20
N SER A 108 21.98 -5.99 1.52
CA SER A 108 20.57 -5.99 1.95
C SER A 108 20.35 -5.25 3.26
N GLN A 109 21.24 -5.43 4.25
CA GLN A 109 21.17 -4.74 5.55
C GLN A 109 21.38 -3.24 5.37
N LEU A 110 22.37 -2.85 4.57
CA LEU A 110 22.61 -1.43 4.27
C LEU A 110 21.40 -0.82 3.55
N ALA A 111 20.80 -1.53 2.60
CA ALA A 111 19.61 -1.05 1.92
C ALA A 111 18.44 -0.84 2.88
N ILE A 112 18.18 -1.80 3.78
CA ILE A 112 17.15 -1.67 4.82
C ILE A 112 17.36 -0.44 5.69
N LEU A 113 18.61 -0.13 6.06
CA LEU A 113 18.93 1.01 6.93
C LEU A 113 18.51 2.35 6.32
N PHE A 114 18.62 2.50 5.00
CA PHE A 114 18.18 3.72 4.31
C PHE A 114 16.70 3.67 3.89
N THR A 115 16.15 2.47 3.63
CA THR A 115 14.74 2.32 3.25
C THR A 115 13.80 2.55 4.42
N TRP A 116 14.10 2.02 5.61
CA TRP A 116 13.18 2.09 6.74
C TRP A 116 12.82 3.54 7.16
N PRO A 117 13.76 4.49 7.27
CA PRO A 117 13.43 5.88 7.57
C PRO A 117 12.53 6.52 6.52
N ALA A 118 12.71 6.21 5.24
CA ALA A 118 11.87 6.73 4.16
C ALA A 118 10.42 6.22 4.26
N VAL A 119 10.25 4.93 4.55
CA VAL A 119 8.92 4.32 4.72
C VAL A 119 8.24 4.83 5.98
N ALA A 120 8.99 4.97 7.09
CA ALA A 120 8.47 5.54 8.33
C ALA A 120 8.06 7.00 8.15
N LEU A 121 8.86 7.81 7.46
CA LEU A 121 8.51 9.20 7.14
C LEU A 121 7.24 9.28 6.30
N TYR A 122 7.09 8.44 5.28
CA TYR A 122 5.86 8.39 4.48
C TYR A 122 4.64 7.99 5.33
N ALA A 123 4.77 6.99 6.20
CA ALA A 123 3.69 6.60 7.11
C ALA A 123 3.29 7.70 8.11
N LEU A 124 4.22 8.59 8.49
CA LEU A 124 3.93 9.77 9.30
C LEU A 124 3.27 10.88 8.47
N LEU A 125 3.78 11.15 7.26
CA LEU A 125 3.17 12.08 6.31
C LEU A 125 1.76 11.67 5.90
N ALA A 126 1.46 10.37 5.92
CA ALA A 126 0.14 9.78 5.72
C ALA A 126 -0.89 10.08 6.83
N GLY A 127 -0.46 10.70 7.94
CA GLY A 127 -1.34 11.00 9.08
C GLY A 127 -1.47 9.86 10.09
N ALA A 128 -0.67 8.80 9.96
CA ALA A 128 -0.61 7.67 10.89
C ALA A 128 -2.00 7.04 11.21
N GLU A 129 -2.87 6.91 10.20
CA GLU A 129 -4.11 6.14 10.34
C GLU A 129 -3.80 4.70 10.81
N LEU A 130 -4.73 4.08 11.56
CA LEU A 130 -4.54 2.73 12.13
C LEU A 130 -4.09 1.70 11.08
N ALA A 131 -4.65 1.76 9.86
CA ALA A 131 -4.29 0.89 8.76
C ALA A 131 -2.83 1.08 8.30
N THR A 132 -2.37 2.34 8.23
CA THR A 132 -0.99 2.69 7.85
C THR A 132 0.00 2.25 8.92
N VAL A 133 -0.32 2.44 10.21
CA VAL A 133 0.53 2.01 11.32
C VAL A 133 0.71 0.49 11.33
N ARG A 134 -0.37 -0.27 11.16
CA ARG A 134 -0.30 -1.74 11.09
C ARG A 134 0.58 -2.21 9.93
N SER A 135 0.42 -1.58 8.77
CA SER A 135 1.23 -1.85 7.59
C SER A 135 2.70 -1.52 7.82
N LEU A 136 3.01 -0.40 8.48
CA LEU A 136 4.36 -0.03 8.87
C LEU A 136 4.99 -1.07 9.82
N VAL A 137 4.23 -1.57 10.80
CA VAL A 137 4.69 -2.63 11.72
C VAL A 137 4.99 -3.92 10.94
N MET A 138 4.09 -4.35 10.04
CA MET A 138 4.32 -5.55 9.22
C MET A 138 5.54 -5.41 8.31
N ILE A 139 5.71 -4.25 7.64
CA ILE A 139 6.87 -3.98 6.78
C ILE A 139 8.16 -3.92 7.60
N THR A 140 8.12 -3.31 8.79
CA THR A 140 9.28 -3.26 9.69
C THR A 140 9.68 -4.67 10.12
N MET A 141 8.72 -5.53 10.48
CA MET A 141 9.02 -6.93 10.82
C MET A 141 9.58 -7.70 9.62
N ALA A 142 9.06 -7.49 8.42
CA ALA A 142 9.62 -8.07 7.19
C ALA A 142 11.07 -7.63 6.95
N MET A 143 11.38 -6.34 7.13
CA MET A 143 12.73 -5.82 7.04
C MET A 143 13.66 -6.41 8.11
N VAL A 144 13.20 -6.56 9.34
CA VAL A 144 13.96 -7.21 10.43
C VAL A 144 14.22 -8.68 10.10
N ALA A 145 13.26 -9.41 9.55
CA ALA A 145 13.46 -10.80 9.13
C ALA A 145 14.54 -10.91 8.05
N VAL A 146 14.53 -10.01 7.05
CA VAL A 146 15.58 -9.95 6.03
C VAL A 146 16.93 -9.56 6.64
N TRP A 147 16.94 -8.63 7.61
CA TRP A 147 18.16 -8.22 8.32
C TRP A 147 18.80 -9.39 9.07
N LEU A 148 17.99 -10.24 9.69
CA LEU A 148 18.40 -11.42 10.45
C LEU A 148 18.65 -12.66 9.58
N GLY A 149 18.45 -12.57 8.25
CA GLY A 149 18.62 -13.72 7.34
C GLY A 149 17.52 -14.79 7.44
N HIS A 150 16.36 -14.44 8.00
CA HIS A 150 15.18 -15.32 8.14
C HIS A 150 14.09 -15.02 7.10
N ASP A 151 14.48 -14.57 5.91
CA ASP A 151 13.59 -14.19 4.81
C ASP A 151 12.65 -15.33 4.36
N ARG A 152 13.02 -16.58 4.63
CA ARG A 152 12.23 -17.77 4.29
C ARG A 152 11.03 -18.04 5.22
N HIS A 153 10.94 -17.37 6.37
CA HIS A 153 9.91 -17.64 7.38
C HIS A 153 8.87 -16.51 7.49
N LEU A 154 8.35 -16.03 6.36
CA LEU A 154 7.38 -14.93 6.29
C LEU A 154 6.14 -15.16 7.19
N ASN A 155 5.70 -16.41 7.37
CA ASN A 155 4.60 -16.76 8.28
C ASN A 155 4.93 -16.45 9.76
N HIS A 156 6.14 -16.78 10.21
CA HIS A 156 6.58 -16.48 11.58
C HIS A 156 6.71 -14.98 11.79
N THR A 157 7.28 -14.27 10.81
CA THR A 157 7.38 -12.81 10.84
C THR A 157 6.01 -12.15 10.95
N MET A 158 5.03 -12.64 10.19
CA MET A 158 3.64 -12.16 10.26
C MET A 158 3.01 -12.45 11.63
N ALA A 159 3.21 -13.65 12.19
CA ALA A 159 2.71 -14.01 13.51
C ALA A 159 3.29 -13.08 14.61
N VAL A 160 4.58 -12.78 14.55
CA VAL A 160 5.22 -11.82 15.47
C VAL A 160 4.65 -10.42 15.31
N ALA A 161 4.42 -9.95 14.06
CA ALA A 161 3.81 -8.64 13.81
C ALA A 161 2.40 -8.54 14.42
N VAL A 162 1.58 -9.59 14.25
CA VAL A 162 0.24 -9.67 14.85
C VAL A 162 0.32 -9.67 16.37
N LEU A 163 1.21 -10.49 16.96
CA LEU A 163 1.41 -10.54 18.40
C LEU A 163 1.74 -9.15 18.97
N LEU A 164 2.66 -8.43 18.34
CA LEU A 164 3.03 -7.08 18.76
C LEU A 164 1.87 -6.09 18.69
N ILE A 165 1.08 -6.14 17.61
CA ILE A 165 -0.10 -5.27 17.46
C ILE A 165 -1.15 -5.58 18.53
N VAL A 166 -1.43 -6.85 18.78
CA VAL A 166 -2.44 -7.30 19.76
C VAL A 166 -1.98 -7.04 21.20
N CYS A 167 -0.70 -7.19 21.50
CA CYS A 167 -0.14 -6.84 22.81
C CYS A 167 -0.25 -5.33 23.10
N HIS A 168 -0.12 -4.49 22.07
CA HIS A 168 -0.28 -3.04 22.22
C HIS A 168 -1.76 -2.64 22.30
N ASP A 169 -2.61 -3.20 21.42
CA ASP A 169 -4.05 -2.96 21.43
C ASP A 169 -4.84 -4.26 21.14
N PRO A 170 -5.38 -4.92 22.18
CA PRO A 170 -6.16 -6.14 22.03
C PRO A 170 -7.43 -5.96 21.20
N ARG A 171 -7.97 -4.73 21.12
CA ARG A 171 -9.18 -4.44 20.35
C ARG A 171 -8.94 -4.46 18.86
N ALA A 172 -7.68 -4.39 18.42
CA ALA A 172 -7.31 -4.40 17.01
C ALA A 172 -7.82 -5.64 16.27
N ILE A 173 -8.02 -6.79 16.94
CA ILE A 173 -8.54 -8.02 16.32
C ILE A 173 -9.97 -7.84 15.78
N PHE A 174 -10.77 -6.98 16.42
CA PHE A 174 -12.16 -6.74 16.04
C PHE A 174 -12.30 -5.65 14.96
N ASP A 175 -11.21 -4.97 14.61
CA ASP A 175 -11.22 -3.95 13.57
C ASP A 175 -11.19 -4.62 12.19
N ILE A 176 -12.16 -4.26 11.34
CA ILE A 176 -12.26 -4.72 9.96
C ILE A 176 -10.96 -4.46 9.17
N SER A 177 -10.31 -3.32 9.38
CA SER A 177 -9.10 -2.95 8.65
C SER A 177 -7.93 -3.86 9.02
N PHE A 178 -7.88 -4.34 10.26
CA PHE A 178 -6.90 -5.33 10.72
C PHE A 178 -7.19 -6.68 10.09
N GLN A 179 -8.44 -7.15 10.15
CA GLN A 179 -8.87 -8.43 9.61
C GLN A 179 -8.58 -8.54 8.11
N LEU A 180 -8.95 -7.52 7.33
CA LEU A 180 -8.69 -7.48 5.89
C LEU A 180 -7.19 -7.44 5.58
N SER A 181 -6.41 -6.61 6.29
CA SER A 181 -4.97 -6.50 6.05
C SER A 181 -4.22 -7.79 6.36
N PHE A 182 -4.49 -8.39 7.52
CA PHE A 182 -3.89 -9.66 7.92
C PHE A 182 -4.22 -10.79 6.94
N LEU A 183 -5.51 -10.94 6.59
CA LEU A 183 -5.96 -11.96 5.66
C LEU A 183 -5.32 -11.79 4.28
N SER A 184 -5.21 -10.55 3.80
CA SER A 184 -4.57 -10.23 2.53
C SER A 184 -3.10 -10.61 2.51
N VAL A 185 -2.35 -10.27 3.57
CA VAL A 185 -0.93 -10.59 3.68
C VAL A 185 -0.71 -12.09 3.82
N PHE A 186 -1.55 -12.78 4.60
CA PHE A 186 -1.48 -14.24 4.77
C PHE A 186 -1.68 -14.98 3.44
N VAL A 187 -2.74 -14.64 2.70
CA VAL A 187 -3.01 -15.17 1.36
C VAL A 187 -1.83 -14.88 0.43
N MET A 188 -1.30 -13.67 0.47
CA MET A 188 -0.17 -13.27 -0.37
C MET A 188 1.07 -14.12 -0.11
N ILE A 189 1.44 -14.31 1.15
CA ILE A 189 2.59 -15.15 1.54
C ILE A 189 2.38 -16.60 1.07
N ARG A 190 1.16 -17.15 1.25
CA ARG A 190 0.84 -18.52 0.86
C ARG A 190 0.90 -18.71 -0.66
N MET A 191 0.42 -17.73 -1.42
CA MET A 191 0.46 -17.73 -2.88
C MET A 191 1.89 -17.61 -3.42
N ILE A 192 2.73 -16.75 -2.83
CA ILE A 192 4.16 -16.64 -3.22
C ILE A 192 4.85 -18.01 -3.07
N GLY A 193 4.63 -18.70 -1.94
CA GLY A 193 5.17 -20.04 -1.73
C GLY A 193 4.69 -21.07 -2.76
N PHE A 194 3.43 -20.96 -3.23
CA PHE A 194 2.90 -21.83 -4.28
C PHE A 194 3.50 -21.53 -5.66
N VAL A 195 3.67 -20.25 -6.00
CA VAL A 195 4.28 -19.82 -7.28
C VAL A 195 5.75 -20.23 -7.37
N ASP A 196 6.50 -20.12 -6.26
CA ASP A 196 7.90 -20.56 -6.21
C ASP A 196 8.03 -22.09 -6.34
N ALA A 197 7.06 -22.85 -5.82
CA ALA A 197 7.00 -24.30 -6.04
C ALA A 197 6.68 -24.64 -7.50
N TRP A 198 5.77 -23.89 -8.14
CA TRP A 198 5.39 -24.08 -9.55
C TRP A 198 6.49 -23.69 -10.54
N ASN A 199 7.30 -22.69 -10.21
CA ASN A 199 8.42 -22.21 -11.04
C ASN A 199 9.69 -23.08 -10.96
N LYS A 200 9.75 -24.07 -10.05
CA LYS A 200 10.90 -25.00 -9.93
C LYS A 200 10.94 -26.08 -11.01
N ASP A 201 9.97 -26.12 -11.92
CA ASP A 201 9.95 -27.04 -13.04
C ASP A 201 10.96 -26.61 -14.14
N PRO A 202 12.09 -27.31 -14.33
CA PRO A 202 13.18 -26.88 -15.22
C PRO A 202 12.79 -26.84 -16.70
N THR A 203 11.66 -27.43 -17.06
CA THR A 203 11.19 -27.61 -18.44
C THR A 203 10.63 -26.34 -19.10
N LYS A 204 10.40 -25.25 -18.33
CA LYS A 204 9.73 -24.03 -18.82
C LYS A 204 10.65 -22.82 -19.04
N SER A 205 11.98 -23.00 -19.00
CA SER A 205 12.96 -21.90 -19.13
C SER A 205 13.09 -21.30 -20.54
N ALA A 206 12.46 -21.91 -21.55
CA ALA A 206 12.56 -21.51 -22.96
C ALA A 206 11.34 -20.71 -23.46
N GLN A 207 10.79 -19.79 -22.66
CA GLN A 207 9.56 -19.08 -23.02
C GLN A 207 9.82 -17.60 -23.37
N GLY A 208 9.42 -17.19 -24.58
CA GLY A 208 9.59 -15.83 -25.13
C GLY A 208 8.92 -14.73 -24.30
N TRP A 209 9.25 -13.47 -24.60
CA TRP A 209 8.76 -12.30 -23.84
C TRP A 209 7.22 -12.25 -23.75
N MET A 210 6.52 -12.61 -24.83
CA MET A 210 5.06 -12.59 -24.91
C MET A 210 4.41 -13.63 -23.99
N SER A 211 4.99 -14.82 -23.92
CA SER A 211 4.53 -15.90 -23.03
C SER A 211 4.90 -15.68 -21.56
N ARG A 212 5.94 -14.89 -21.27
CA ARG A 212 6.23 -14.42 -19.90
C ARG A 212 5.24 -13.34 -19.47
N ALA A 213 4.82 -12.48 -20.39
CA ALA A 213 3.81 -11.46 -20.13
C ALA A 213 2.43 -12.09 -19.87
N THR A 214 2.00 -13.06 -20.68
CA THR A 214 0.72 -13.77 -20.46
C THR A 214 0.71 -14.57 -19.15
N LEU A 215 1.81 -15.26 -18.82
CA LEU A 215 1.94 -15.98 -17.56
C LEU A 215 1.93 -15.03 -16.35
N SER A 216 2.54 -13.85 -16.47
CA SER A 216 2.54 -12.82 -15.42
C SER A 216 1.16 -12.20 -15.23
N GLY A 217 0.44 -11.92 -16.32
CA GLY A 217 -0.94 -11.45 -16.29
C GLY A 217 -1.89 -12.47 -15.67
N ALA A 218 -1.76 -13.75 -16.03
CA ALA A 218 -2.54 -14.82 -15.44
C ALA A 218 -2.27 -15.00 -13.94
N LYS A 219 -1.01 -14.87 -13.50
CA LYS A 219 -0.64 -14.88 -12.07
C LYS A 219 -1.24 -13.70 -11.31
N ALA A 220 -1.18 -12.49 -11.87
CA ALA A 220 -1.76 -11.29 -11.26
C ALA A 220 -3.30 -11.38 -11.16
N LEU A 221 -3.96 -11.90 -12.21
CA LEU A 221 -5.39 -12.14 -12.21
C LEU A 221 -5.78 -13.18 -11.15
N SER A 222 -5.05 -14.30 -11.09
CA SER A 222 -5.27 -15.34 -10.07
C SER A 222 -5.09 -14.77 -8.66
N PHE A 223 -4.08 -13.92 -8.45
CA PHE A 223 -3.84 -13.25 -7.18
C PHE A 223 -5.01 -12.33 -6.79
N SER A 224 -5.44 -11.45 -7.69
CA SER A 224 -6.59 -10.56 -7.46
C SER A 224 -7.87 -11.35 -7.17
N ALA A 225 -8.10 -12.44 -7.91
CA ALA A 225 -9.26 -13.31 -7.73
C ALA A 225 -9.25 -14.02 -6.37
N VAL A 226 -8.15 -14.70 -6.02
CA VAL A 226 -8.02 -15.40 -4.73
C VAL A 226 -8.15 -14.42 -3.58
N LEU A 227 -7.52 -13.25 -3.67
CA LEU A 227 -7.62 -12.21 -2.65
C LEU A 227 -9.06 -11.73 -2.47
N THR A 228 -9.75 -11.45 -3.58
CA THR A 228 -11.14 -10.97 -3.56
C THR A 228 -12.09 -12.02 -3.00
N VAL A 229 -11.94 -13.29 -3.42
CA VAL A 229 -12.73 -14.41 -2.90
C VAL A 229 -12.48 -14.61 -1.40
N THR A 230 -11.24 -14.45 -0.95
CA THR A 230 -10.91 -14.65 0.48
C THR A 230 -11.44 -13.50 1.35
N THR A 231 -11.41 -12.26 0.87
CA THR A 231 -11.93 -11.10 1.61
C THR A 231 -13.45 -10.93 1.50
N PHE A 232 -14.08 -11.59 0.52
CA PHE A 232 -15.50 -11.49 0.20
C PHE A 232 -16.45 -11.61 1.41
N PRO A 233 -16.38 -12.65 2.27
CA PRO A 233 -17.35 -12.81 3.35
C PRO A 233 -17.24 -11.68 4.38
N LEU A 234 -16.03 -11.17 4.60
CA LEU A 234 -15.76 -10.10 5.53
C LEU A 234 -16.29 -8.77 5.00
N VAL A 235 -16.05 -8.48 3.72
CA VAL A 235 -16.61 -7.28 3.06
C VAL A 235 -18.14 -7.32 3.06
N ALA A 236 -18.73 -8.47 2.73
CA ALA A 236 -20.19 -8.63 2.75
C ALA A 236 -20.79 -8.45 4.16
N PHE A 237 -20.12 -8.94 5.20
CA PHE A 237 -20.58 -8.82 6.60
C PHE A 237 -20.64 -7.37 7.09
N TYR A 238 -19.60 -6.58 6.81
CA TYR A 238 -19.53 -5.20 7.31
C TYR A 238 -20.20 -4.18 6.39
N PHE A 239 -20.13 -4.36 5.08
CA PHE A 239 -20.60 -3.36 4.11
C PHE A 239 -21.92 -3.72 3.44
N ASN A 240 -22.46 -4.93 3.62
CA ASN A 240 -23.71 -5.40 2.98
C ASN A 240 -23.71 -5.25 1.45
N GLN A 241 -22.54 -5.22 0.84
CA GLN A 241 -22.33 -4.96 -0.58
C GLN A 241 -21.18 -5.80 -1.11
N VAL A 242 -21.31 -6.24 -2.36
CA VAL A 242 -20.30 -7.00 -3.08
C VAL A 242 -20.04 -6.33 -4.44
N PRO A 243 -18.89 -5.68 -4.61
CA PRO A 243 -18.44 -5.20 -5.90
C PRO A 243 -17.72 -6.32 -6.65
N TRP A 244 -18.45 -7.14 -7.42
CA TRP A 244 -17.84 -8.22 -8.21
C TRP A 244 -16.89 -7.68 -9.28
N LEU A 245 -17.19 -6.48 -9.79
CA LEU A 245 -16.33 -5.78 -10.76
C LEU A 245 -14.96 -5.42 -10.16
N GLY A 246 -14.86 -5.39 -8.82
CA GLY A 246 -13.63 -5.10 -8.10
C GLY A 246 -12.46 -6.00 -8.46
N VAL A 247 -12.67 -7.26 -8.86
CA VAL A 247 -11.56 -8.13 -9.33
C VAL A 247 -10.87 -7.53 -10.56
N LEU A 248 -11.68 -7.08 -11.53
CA LEU A 248 -11.22 -6.51 -12.79
C LEU A 248 -10.69 -5.10 -12.59
N THR A 249 -11.42 -4.27 -11.83
CA THR A 249 -10.99 -2.89 -11.56
C THR A 249 -9.68 -2.89 -10.78
N ASN A 250 -9.51 -3.74 -9.75
CA ASN A 250 -8.27 -3.81 -8.97
C ASN A 250 -7.07 -4.32 -9.78
N LEU A 251 -7.29 -5.18 -10.79
CA LEU A 251 -6.21 -5.66 -11.65
C LEU A 251 -5.52 -4.53 -12.41
N ALA A 252 -6.27 -3.48 -12.80
CA ALA A 252 -5.72 -2.29 -13.45
C ALA A 252 -5.40 -1.18 -12.45
N ALA A 253 -6.30 -0.93 -11.49
CA ALA A 253 -6.21 0.19 -10.57
C ALA A 253 -5.02 0.07 -9.62
N ILE A 254 -4.77 -1.11 -9.02
CA ILE A 254 -3.66 -1.31 -8.08
C ILE A 254 -2.28 -1.05 -8.72
N PRO A 255 -1.91 -1.65 -9.88
CA PRO A 255 -0.63 -1.35 -10.49
C PRO A 255 -0.55 0.09 -10.99
N PHE A 256 -1.66 0.65 -11.48
CA PHE A 256 -1.70 2.05 -11.91
C PHE A 256 -1.46 3.02 -10.75
N THR A 257 -2.18 2.84 -9.63
CA THR A 257 -1.97 3.64 -8.42
C THR A 257 -0.59 3.43 -7.86
N GLY A 258 -0.15 2.17 -7.76
CA GLY A 258 1.11 1.81 -7.15
C GLY A 258 2.36 2.26 -7.92
N PHE A 259 2.42 2.05 -9.23
CA PHE A 259 3.62 2.32 -10.03
C PHE A 259 3.64 3.71 -10.65
N ILE A 260 2.48 4.36 -10.81
CA ILE A 260 2.38 5.67 -11.48
C ILE A 260 1.95 6.73 -10.48
N LEU A 261 0.76 6.61 -9.89
CA LEU A 261 0.18 7.70 -9.09
C LEU A 261 0.95 7.97 -7.80
N VAL A 262 1.28 6.92 -7.03
CA VAL A 262 1.98 7.07 -5.74
C VAL A 262 3.40 7.59 -5.93
N PRO A 263 4.26 7.05 -6.82
CA PRO A 263 5.60 7.58 -7.04
C PRO A 263 5.58 9.00 -7.57
N PHE A 264 4.64 9.32 -8.46
CA PHE A 264 4.50 10.66 -9.00
C PHE A 264 4.05 11.65 -7.92
N GLY A 265 2.98 11.33 -7.18
CA GLY A 265 2.49 12.13 -6.07
C GLY A 265 3.55 12.34 -4.96
N LEU A 266 4.27 11.28 -4.59
CA LEU A 266 5.35 11.38 -3.61
C LEU A 266 6.54 12.19 -4.12
N GLY A 267 6.91 12.04 -5.39
CA GLY A 267 7.97 12.86 -5.99
C GLY A 267 7.63 14.35 -5.93
N MET A 268 6.37 14.70 -6.20
CA MET A 268 5.88 16.07 -6.11
C MET A 268 5.84 16.57 -4.65
N ALA A 269 5.41 15.73 -3.72
CA ALA A 269 5.43 16.05 -2.28
C ALA A 269 6.86 16.31 -1.77
N ILE A 270 7.81 15.45 -2.14
CA ILE A 270 9.23 15.63 -1.79
C ILE A 270 9.76 16.93 -2.40
N TRP A 271 9.43 17.23 -3.66
CA TRP A 271 9.81 18.50 -4.29
C TRP A 271 9.29 19.71 -3.50
N THR A 272 8.00 19.71 -3.13
CA THR A 272 7.43 20.80 -2.31
C THR A 272 8.10 20.92 -0.95
N MET A 273 8.43 19.80 -0.30
CA MET A 273 9.14 19.80 0.99
C MET A 273 10.57 20.36 0.88
N MET A 274 11.27 20.10 -0.24
CA MET A 274 12.64 20.56 -0.45
C MET A 274 12.73 22.02 -0.90
N THR A 275 11.77 22.47 -1.73
CA THR A 275 11.81 23.80 -2.35
C THR A 275 10.94 24.83 -1.64
N GLY A 276 9.98 24.40 -0.82
CA GLY A 276 8.94 25.27 -0.27
C GLY A 276 8.03 25.86 -1.35
N ALA A 277 7.97 25.25 -2.53
CA ALA A 277 7.18 25.76 -3.64
C ALA A 277 5.68 25.83 -3.29
N GLU A 278 5.08 26.97 -3.62
CA GLU A 278 3.65 27.23 -3.42
C GLU A 278 2.75 26.45 -4.40
N VAL A 279 3.34 25.84 -5.44
CA VAL A 279 2.66 25.10 -6.50
C VAL A 279 3.43 23.81 -6.74
N LEU A 280 2.70 22.73 -7.04
CA LEU A 280 3.30 21.48 -7.47
C LEU A 280 3.93 21.70 -8.87
N ALA A 281 5.25 21.49 -9.00
CA ALA A 281 6.00 21.75 -10.25
C ALA A 281 5.43 21.09 -11.53
N TRP A 282 4.57 20.08 -11.41
CA TRP A 282 3.86 19.38 -12.48
C TRP A 282 2.36 19.18 -12.15
N GLY A 283 1.75 20.14 -11.45
CA GLY A 283 0.33 20.13 -11.04
C GLY A 283 -0.65 19.65 -12.13
N PRO A 284 -0.62 20.24 -13.34
CA PRO A 284 -1.51 19.82 -14.43
C PRO A 284 -1.29 18.37 -14.88
N GLY A 285 -0.03 17.89 -14.84
CA GLY A 285 0.28 16.49 -15.13
C GLY A 285 -0.28 15.56 -14.06
N LEU A 286 -0.18 15.94 -12.79
CA LEU A 286 -0.75 15.18 -11.67
C LEU A 286 -2.27 15.12 -11.79
N GLU A 287 -2.90 16.26 -12.05
CA GLU A 287 -4.34 16.36 -12.29
C GLU A 287 -4.77 15.44 -13.44
N TYR A 288 -4.06 15.48 -14.58
CA TYR A 288 -4.37 14.62 -15.72
C TYR A 288 -4.36 13.14 -15.36
N VAL A 289 -3.28 12.65 -14.74
CA VAL A 289 -3.13 11.22 -14.43
C VAL A 289 -4.15 10.76 -13.36
N PHE A 290 -4.44 11.59 -12.35
CA PHE A 290 -5.48 11.28 -11.37
C PHE A 290 -6.90 11.35 -11.95
N THR A 291 -7.16 12.29 -12.88
CA THR A 291 -8.44 12.37 -13.59
C THR A 291 -8.68 11.14 -14.46
N TRP A 292 -7.63 10.54 -15.05
CA TRP A 292 -7.74 9.25 -15.73
C TRP A 292 -8.22 8.13 -14.82
N LEU A 293 -7.69 8.04 -13.59
CA LEU A 293 -8.17 7.08 -12.60
C LEU A 293 -9.64 7.33 -12.27
N VAL A 294 -10.00 8.58 -11.95
CA VAL A 294 -11.38 8.94 -11.57
C VAL A 294 -12.35 8.62 -12.70
N THR A 295 -12.00 8.96 -13.94
CA THR A 295 -12.83 8.69 -15.12
C THR A 295 -12.97 7.19 -15.35
N GLY A 296 -11.90 6.41 -15.20
CA GLY A 296 -11.93 4.95 -15.31
C GLY A 296 -12.81 4.31 -14.24
N VAL A 297 -12.68 4.74 -12.99
CA VAL A 297 -13.51 4.28 -11.87
C VAL A 297 -14.98 4.65 -12.09
N ARG A 298 -15.27 5.89 -12.48
CA ARG A 298 -16.62 6.34 -12.81
C ARG A 298 -17.24 5.49 -13.93
N TRP A 299 -16.48 5.23 -14.99
CA TRP A 299 -16.94 4.39 -16.09
C TRP A 299 -17.29 2.98 -15.61
N CYS A 300 -16.42 2.36 -14.81
CA CYS A 300 -16.70 1.07 -14.17
C CYS A 300 -17.94 1.11 -13.26
N ALA A 301 -18.12 2.17 -12.48
CA ALA A 301 -19.26 2.34 -11.58
C ALA A 301 -20.60 2.46 -12.32
N THR A 302 -20.60 3.01 -13.55
CA THR A 302 -21.82 3.12 -14.38
C THR A 302 -22.25 1.81 -15.04
N ILE A 303 -21.43 0.75 -14.97
CA ILE A 303 -21.78 -0.56 -15.54
C ILE A 303 -22.95 -1.15 -14.74
N PRO A 304 -24.06 -1.56 -15.41
CA PRO A 304 -25.21 -2.14 -14.73
C PRO A 304 -24.80 -3.34 -13.87
N GLY A 305 -25.12 -3.27 -12.57
CA GLY A 305 -24.80 -4.31 -11.62
C GLY A 305 -23.38 -4.28 -11.06
N ALA A 306 -22.58 -3.21 -11.25
CA ALA A 306 -21.21 -3.09 -10.70
C ALA A 306 -21.10 -3.48 -9.21
N GLN A 307 -22.16 -3.22 -8.44
CA GLN A 307 -22.33 -3.67 -7.07
C GLN A 307 -23.62 -4.47 -6.90
N TRP A 308 -23.55 -5.53 -6.10
CA TRP A 308 -24.72 -6.26 -5.61
C TRP A 308 -24.92 -5.98 -4.12
N ALA A 309 -26.13 -5.57 -3.75
CA ALA A 309 -26.53 -5.53 -2.35
C ALA A 309 -26.75 -6.96 -1.87
N VAL A 310 -26.04 -7.36 -0.81
CA VAL A 310 -26.09 -8.72 -0.27
C VAL A 310 -26.33 -8.63 1.23
N ALA A 311 -27.22 -9.47 1.75
CA ALA A 311 -27.43 -9.56 3.19
C ALA A 311 -26.15 -10.03 3.90
N ALA A 312 -25.85 -9.45 5.07
CA ALA A 312 -24.70 -9.87 5.86
C ALA A 312 -24.69 -11.39 6.09
N PRO A 313 -23.63 -12.11 5.68
CA PRO A 313 -23.53 -13.54 5.93
C PRO A 313 -23.51 -13.82 7.43
N SER A 314 -24.11 -14.94 7.85
CA SER A 314 -24.05 -15.35 9.25
C SER A 314 -22.63 -15.78 9.63
N ILE A 315 -22.24 -15.56 10.89
CA ILE A 315 -20.92 -15.97 11.41
C ILE A 315 -20.62 -17.47 11.13
N PRO A 316 -21.57 -18.41 11.32
CA PRO A 316 -21.32 -19.82 10.99
C PRO A 316 -21.05 -20.06 9.50
N ALA A 317 -21.73 -19.34 8.60
CA ALA A 317 -21.49 -19.46 7.16
C ALA A 317 -20.09 -18.96 6.78
N MET A 318 -19.63 -17.86 7.40
CA MET A 318 -18.25 -17.38 7.22
C MET A 318 -17.22 -18.38 7.74
N MET A 319 -17.44 -18.97 8.92
CA MET A 319 -16.55 -20.00 9.47
C MET A 319 -16.45 -21.21 8.54
N LEU A 320 -17.59 -21.66 7.99
CA LEU A 320 -17.63 -22.80 7.07
C LEU A 320 -16.90 -22.48 5.75
N PHE A 321 -17.06 -21.25 5.24
CA PHE A 321 -16.33 -20.77 4.06
C PHE A 321 -14.80 -20.79 4.28
N TYR A 322 -14.33 -20.20 5.39
CA TYR A 322 -12.90 -20.17 5.69
C TYR A 322 -12.34 -21.55 6.03
N ALA A 323 -13.10 -22.42 6.69
CA ALA A 323 -12.71 -23.80 6.92
C ALA A 323 -12.51 -24.57 5.61
N GLY A 324 -13.42 -24.40 4.65
CA GLY A 324 -13.28 -24.97 3.30
C GLY A 324 -12.06 -24.44 2.55
N ALA A 325 -11.78 -23.14 2.66
CA ALA A 325 -10.63 -22.50 2.01
C ALA A 325 -9.26 -22.93 2.58
N VAL A 326 -9.20 -23.32 3.86
CA VAL A 326 -7.96 -23.80 4.50
C VAL A 326 -7.68 -25.27 4.20
N VAL A 327 -8.72 -26.06 3.91
CA VAL A 327 -8.62 -27.51 3.63
C VAL A 327 -8.28 -27.80 2.16
N ALA A 328 -8.52 -26.85 1.25
CA ALA A 328 -8.20 -26.94 -0.18
C ALA A 328 -6.75 -26.53 -0.50
#